data_AF-A0A349FWP5-F1
#
_entry.id   AF-A0A349FWP5-F1
#
_cell.length_a   1.000
_cell.length_b   1.000
_cell.length_c   1.000
_cell.angle_alpha   90.00
_cell.angle_beta   90.00
_cell.angle_gamma   90.00
#
_symmetry.space_group_name_H-M   'P 1'
#
loop_
_entity.id
_entity.type
_entity.pdbx_description
1 polymer ?
#
loop_
_entity_poly.entity_id
_entity_poly.type
_entity_poly.pdbx_seq_one_letter_code
_entity_poly.pdbx_strand_id
1 'polypeptide(L)'
;MKNNLFSLRTSEGKLLYRIEGHGYCFYSVKAMRFFFLDKITGFVLLNHHKTIDNNQLQKEIENALGYPISDVIEEIKRYYLNLIPKTLLIS
;
A
#
# COMPACT_ATOMS: atom_id res chain seq x y z
N MET A 1 18.42 16.47 -0.38
CA MET A 1 17.04 15.98 -0.13
C MET A 1 16.98 14.54 -0.57
N LYS A 2 16.58 13.59 0.30
CA LYS A 2 16.34 12.20 -0.14
C LYS A 2 15.08 12.20 -0.99
N ASN A 3 15.19 11.73 -2.23
CA ASN A 3 14.05 11.54 -3.11
C ASN A 3 13.17 10.43 -2.51
N ASN A 4 11.94 10.75 -2.08
CA ASN A 4 10.98 9.80 -1.50
C ASN A 4 9.89 9.38 -2.50
N LEU A 5 10.13 9.61 -3.79
CA LEU A 5 9.27 9.17 -4.87
C LEU A 5 9.70 7.79 -5.37
N PHE A 6 8.79 6.84 -5.30
CA PHE A 6 8.94 5.46 -5.74
C PHE A 6 8.01 5.17 -6.90
N SER A 7 8.25 4.06 -7.60
CA SER A 7 7.37 3.63 -8.68
C SER A 7 7.10 2.13 -8.68
N LEU A 8 5.87 1.77 -9.02
CA LEU A 8 5.43 0.40 -9.25
C LEU A 8 5.02 0.26 -10.71
N ARG A 9 5.42 -0.84 -11.35
CA ARG A 9 4.88 -1.22 -12.65
C ARG A 9 3.65 -2.09 -12.42
N THR A 10 2.58 -1.77 -13.13
CA THR A 10 1.33 -2.50 -13.16
C THR A 10 1.07 -3.00 -14.58
N SER A 11 0.27 -4.05 -14.77
CA SER A 11 -0.12 -4.52 -16.11
C SER A 11 -0.73 -3.42 -16.99
N GLU A 12 -1.36 -2.43 -16.37
CA GLU A 12 -1.98 -1.30 -17.07
C GLU A 12 -1.14 -0.01 -17.10
N GLY A 13 0.11 -0.03 -16.63
CA GLY A 13 0.98 1.14 -16.65
C GLY A 13 1.91 1.29 -15.45
N LYS A 14 1.89 2.48 -14.83
CA LYS A 14 2.79 2.86 -13.75
C LYS A 14 2.02 3.56 -12.64
N LEU A 15 2.31 3.17 -11.41
CA LEU A 15 1.96 3.94 -10.22
C LEU A 15 3.21 4.65 -9.72
N LEU A 16 3.10 5.93 -9.39
CA LEU A 16 4.10 6.64 -8.62
C LEU A 16 3.59 6.78 -7.20
N TYR A 17 4.45 6.64 -6.20
CA TYR A 17 4.01 6.86 -4.83
C TYR A 17 5.10 7.47 -3.97
N ARG A 18 4.68 8.18 -2.93
CA ARG A 18 5.58 8.67 -1.89
C ARG A 18 4.97 8.42 -0.53
N ILE A 19 5.84 8.22 0.45
CA ILE A 19 5.47 8.07 1.85
C ILE A 19 5.29 9.47 2.43
N GLU A 20 4.11 9.70 3.01
CA GLU A 20 3.75 10.91 3.75
C GLU A 20 3.74 10.60 5.25
N GLY A 21 3.88 11.61 6.12
CA GLY A 21 3.97 11.39 7.57
C GLY A 21 2.87 10.48 8.16
N HIS A 22 1.66 10.57 7.61
CA HIS A 22 0.48 9.82 8.06
C HIS A 22 0.00 8.72 7.09
N GLY A 23 0.70 8.45 5.99
CA GLY A 23 0.24 7.48 5.01
C GLY A 23 0.99 7.54 3.68
N TYR A 24 0.24 7.40 2.60
CA TYR A 24 0.78 7.30 1.25
C TYR A 24 0.01 8.19 0.27
N CYS A 25 0.74 8.82 -0.63
CA CYS A 25 0.18 9.48 -1.81
C CYS A 25 0.56 8.66 -3.05
N PHE A 26 -0.44 8.12 -3.74
CA PHE A 26 -0.29 7.36 -4.99
C PHE A 26 -0.81 8.20 -6.16
N TYR A 27 -0.08 8.20 -7.26
CA TYR A 27 -0.50 8.75 -8.54
C TYR A 27 -0.60 7.62 -9.57
N SER A 28 -1.81 7.41 -10.11
CA SER A 28 -2.01 6.52 -11.25
C SER A 28 -1.79 7.29 -12.54
N VAL A 29 -0.77 6.88 -13.31
CA VAL A 29 -0.45 7.52 -14.59
C VAL A 29 -1.58 7.31 -15.59
N LYS A 30 -2.18 6.11 -15.64
CA LYS A 30 -3.28 5.78 -16.56
C LYS A 30 -4.54 6.59 -16.26
N ALA A 31 -4.91 6.70 -14.98
CA ALA A 31 -6.11 7.43 -14.58
C ALA A 31 -5.89 8.94 -14.40
N MET A 32 -4.62 9.39 -14.51
CA MET A 32 -4.20 10.77 -14.24
C MET A 32 -4.75 11.33 -12.92
N ARG A 33 -4.71 10.51 -11.86
CA ARG A 33 -5.38 10.80 -10.59
C ARG A 33 -4.53 10.44 -9.39
N PHE A 34 -4.64 11.28 -8.35
CA PHE A 34 -4.07 11.05 -7.02
C PHE A 34 -5.04 10.29 -6.11
N PHE A 35 -4.46 9.43 -5.28
CA PHE A 35 -5.13 8.66 -4.24
C PHE A 35 -4.33 8.77 -2.95
N PHE A 36 -5.01 9.07 -1.85
CA PHE A 36 -4.41 9.17 -0.53
C PHE A 36 -4.88 7.99 0.30
N LEU A 37 -3.94 7.22 0.82
CA LEU A 37 -4.20 6.04 1.63
C LEU A 37 -3.56 6.26 3.00
N ASP A 38 -4.20 5.79 4.06
CA ASP A 38 -3.54 5.69 5.36
C ASP A 38 -2.40 4.67 5.31
N LYS A 39 -1.61 4.59 6.39
CA LYS A 39 -0.44 3.71 6.47
C LYS A 39 -0.79 2.24 6.20
N ILE A 40 -1.82 1.71 6.87
CA ILE A 40 -2.15 0.28 6.80
C ILE A 40 -2.66 -0.05 5.39
N THR A 41 -3.56 0.77 4.86
CA THR A 41 -4.06 0.61 3.49
C THR A 41 -2.91 0.68 2.47
N GLY A 42 -1.94 1.57 2.67
CA GLY A 42 -0.75 1.68 1.84
C GLY A 42 0.16 0.45 1.89
N PHE A 43 0.44 -0.10 3.08
CA PHE A 43 1.23 -1.33 3.22
C PHE A 43 0.55 -2.51 2.54
N VAL A 44 -0.77 -2.66 2.71
CA VAL A 44 -1.56 -3.71 2.05
C VAL A 44 -1.48 -3.58 0.52
N LEU A 45 -1.56 -2.37 -0.03
CA LEU A 45 -1.38 -2.13 -1.46
C LEU A 45 0.04 -2.49 -1.95
N LEU A 46 1.07 -2.13 -1.19
CA LEU A 46 2.45 -2.48 -1.52
C LEU A 46 2.67 -4.01 -1.49
N ASN A 47 2.05 -4.71 -0.55
CA ASN A 47 2.08 -6.16 -0.48
C ASN A 47 1.34 -6.81 -1.65
N HIS A 48 0.19 -6.28 -2.04
CA HIS A 48 -0.56 -6.71 -3.23
C HIS A 48 0.29 -6.65 -4.50
N HIS A 49 1.06 -5.58 -4.67
CA HIS A 49 2.03 -5.41 -5.76
C HIS A 49 3.39 -6.09 -5.52
N LYS A 50 3.48 -6.97 -4.52
CA LYS A 50 4.70 -7.74 -4.20
C LYS A 50 5.95 -6.87 -3.95
N THR A 51 5.75 -5.63 -3.52
CA THR A 51 6.84 -4.71 -3.15
C THR A 51 7.37 -5.01 -1.75
N ILE A 52 6.50 -5.50 -0.87
CA ILE A 52 6.84 -6.03 0.45
C ILE A 52 6.22 -7.42 0.58
N ASP A 53 6.88 -8.32 1.29
CA ASP A 53 6.35 -9.65 1.58
C ASP A 53 5.38 -9.64 2.78
N ASN A 54 4.79 -10.80 3.09
CA ASN A 54 3.82 -10.92 4.19
C ASN A 54 4.45 -10.71 5.57
N ASN A 55 5.73 -11.07 5.74
CA ASN A 55 6.43 -10.88 7.02
C ASN A 55 6.68 -9.39 7.27
N GLN A 56 7.09 -8.66 6.24
CA GLN A 56 7.26 -7.22 6.30
C GLN A 56 5.91 -6.51 6.49
N LEU A 57 4.87 -6.93 5.76
CA LEU A 57 3.51 -6.41 5.96
C LEU A 57 3.06 -6.53 7.42
N GLN A 58 3.18 -7.72 8.01
CA GLN A 58 2.80 -7.96 9.41
C GLN A 58 3.56 -7.01 10.34
N LYS A 59 4.88 -6.95 10.21
CA LYS A 59 5.72 -6.08 11.06
C LYS A 59 5.33 -4.60 10.96
N GLU A 60 5.05 -4.10 9.77
CA GLU A 60 4.66 -2.71 9.57
C GLU A 60 3.27 -2.40 10.18
N ILE A 61 2.33 -3.36 10.11
CA ILE A 61 1.02 -3.20 10.74
C ILE A 61 1.11 -3.27 12.27
N GLU A 62 1.87 -4.22 12.82
CA GLU A 62 2.13 -4.31 14.26
C GLU A 62 2.77 -3.02 14.80
N ASN A 63 3.74 -2.47 14.07
CA ASN A 63 4.34 -1.18 14.40
C ASN A 63 3.34 -0.01 14.37
N ALA A 64 2.42 -0.02 13.40
CA ALA A 64 1.40 1.03 13.28
C ALA A 64 0.34 0.95 14.39
N LEU A 65 0.01 -0.26 14.84
CA LEU A 65 -1.01 -0.50 15.86
C LEU A 65 -0.47 -0.51 17.28
N GLY A 66 0.82 -0.81 17.46
CA GLY A 66 1.48 -0.91 18.76
C GLY A 66 1.25 -2.23 19.49
N TYR A 67 0.71 -3.26 18.82
CA TYR A 67 0.49 -4.59 19.37
C TYR A 67 0.59 -5.70 18.29
N PRO A 68 0.88 -6.96 18.68
CA PRO A 68 0.95 -8.08 17.74
C PRO A 68 -0.41 -8.41 17.12
N ILE A 69 -0.41 -8.78 15.84
CA ILE A 69 -1.61 -9.17 15.10
C ILE A 69 -1.52 -10.58 14.52
N SER A 70 -0.73 -11.44 15.17
CA SER A 70 -0.65 -12.86 14.81
C SER A 70 -2.06 -13.45 14.72
N ASP A 71 -2.27 -14.28 13.70
CA ASP A 71 -3.53 -14.99 13.40
C ASP A 71 -4.66 -14.19 12.73
N VAL A 72 -4.55 -12.85 12.61
CA VAL A 72 -5.59 -12.03 11.94
C VAL A 72 -5.08 -11.28 10.69
N ILE A 73 -3.82 -11.49 10.28
CA ILE A 73 -3.20 -10.77 9.16
C ILE A 73 -3.97 -10.91 7.84
N GLU A 74 -4.49 -12.10 7.54
CA GLU A 74 -5.25 -12.36 6.31
C GLU A 74 -6.63 -11.67 6.32
N GLU A 75 -7.27 -11.56 7.49
CA GLU A 75 -8.54 -10.84 7.64
C GLU A 75 -8.33 -9.33 7.47
N ILE A 76 -7.29 -8.79 8.10
CA ILE A 76 -6.87 -7.39 7.95
C ILE A 76 -6.59 -7.10 6.47
N LYS A 77 -5.76 -7.93 5.81
CA LYS A 77 -5.44 -7.78 4.39
C LYS A 77 -6.69 -7.78 3.53
N ARG A 78 -7.62 -8.72 3.74
CA ARG A 78 -8.88 -8.79 2.99
C ARG A 78 -9.74 -7.54 3.21
N TYR A 79 -9.87 -7.08 4.45
CA TYR A 79 -10.63 -5.88 4.79
C TYR A 79 -10.08 -4.65 4.04
N TYR A 80 -8.77 -4.40 4.14
CA TYR A 80 -8.14 -3.24 3.52
C TYR A 80 -8.08 -3.31 1.99
N LEU A 81 -7.92 -4.50 1.39
CA LEU A 81 -8.01 -4.67 -0.06
C LEU A 81 -9.39 -4.24 -0.61
N ASN A 82 -10.46 -4.44 0.15
CA ASN A 82 -11.80 -4.03 -0.25
C ASN A 82 -12.01 -2.51 -0.19
N LEU A 83 -11.18 -1.77 0.56
CA LEU A 83 -11.23 -0.31 0.64
C LEU A 83 -10.43 0.37 -0.49
N ILE A 84 -9.48 -0.34 -1.08
CA ILE A 84 -8.60 0.22 -2.11
C ILE A 84 -9.36 0.38 -3.43
N PRO A 85 -9.30 1.56 -4.07
CA PRO A 85 -9.85 1.77 -5.41
C PRO A 85 -9.31 0.72 -6.39
N LYS A 86 -10.20 0.04 -7.13
CA LYS A 86 -9.84 -1.03 -8.06
C LYS A 86 -8.76 -0.63 -9.06
N THR A 87 -8.73 0.65 -9.46
CA THR A 87 -7.69 1.22 -10.33
C THR A 87 -6.26 1.08 -9.80
N LEU A 88 -6.09 0.96 -8.48
CA LEU A 88 -4.79 0.75 -7.84
C LEU A 88 -4.45 -0.73 -7.67
N LEU A 89 -5.42 -1.64 -7.73
CA LEU A 89 -5.20 -3.08 -7.50
C LEU A 89 -4.78 -3.84 -8.77
N ILE A 90 -4.58 -3.14 -9.87
CA ILE A 90 -4.30 -3.77 -11.16
C ILE A 90 -2.82 -4.16 -11.20
N SER A 91 -2.54 -5.46 -11.10
CA SER A 91 -1.18 -6.03 -11.07
C SER A 91 -0.70 -6.36 -12.46
#